data_AF-A0A9X0Y7Z7-F1
#
_entry.id   AF-A0A9X0Y7Z7-F1
#
_cell.length_a   1.000
_cell.length_b   1.000
_cell.length_c   1.000
_cell.angle_alpha   90.00
_cell.angle_beta   90.00
_cell.angle_gamma   90.00
#
_symmetry.space_group_name_H-M   'P 1'
#
loop_
_entity.id
_entity.type
_entity.pdbx_description
1 polymer ?
#
loop_
_entity_poly.entity_id
_entity_poly.type
_entity_poly.pdbx_seq_one_letter_code
_entity_poly.pdbx_strand_id
1 'polypeptide(L)'
;MDVKREISAAKKLRLSGLVIAVVGFVFILVSTLLGIYGYADFHGIDGLKRIVGSIYSNTQFPVLSTVWGVAASPDLNAFFQLKNLPFFGEVVIFLVGVGMIGTASKTLRDIAEADHAATQERRKEQIKKEQEKRIEEQREKEKQKDKDLS
;
A
#
# COMPACT_ATOMS: atom_id res chain seq x y z
N MET A 1 20.37 0.95 13.76
CA MET A 1 18.92 0.96 13.45
C MET A 1 18.45 -0.49 13.41
N ASP A 2 17.35 -0.81 14.09
CA ASP A 2 16.89 -2.19 14.21
C ASP A 2 15.93 -2.52 13.05
N VAL A 3 16.45 -3.18 12.02
CA VAL A 3 15.74 -3.50 10.76
C VAL A 3 14.41 -4.21 11.02
N LYS A 4 14.33 -5.05 12.06
CA LYS A 4 13.09 -5.72 12.44
C LYS A 4 12.00 -4.74 12.88
N ARG A 5 12.38 -3.67 13.59
CA ARG A 5 11.47 -2.61 14.02
C ARG A 5 10.96 -1.79 12.82
N GLU A 6 11.81 -1.53 11.84
CA GLU A 6 11.45 -0.82 10.61
C GLU A 6 10.49 -1.63 9.73
N ILE A 7 10.72 -2.93 9.55
CA ILE A 7 9.79 -3.83 8.86
C ILE A 7 8.44 -3.86 9.57
N SER A 8 8.42 -3.99 10.90
CA SER A 8 7.17 -4.00 11.65
C SER A 8 6.43 -2.67 11.56
N ALA A 9 7.14 -1.54 11.59
CA ALA A 9 6.55 -0.21 11.45
C ALA A 9 5.95 -0.02 10.05
N ALA A 10 6.68 -0.41 8.99
CA ALA A 10 6.20 -0.33 7.62
C ALA A 10 4.98 -1.24 7.38
N LYS A 11 4.95 -2.45 7.94
CA LYS A 11 3.76 -3.33 7.89
C LYS A 11 2.54 -2.70 8.58
N LYS A 12 2.73 -2.10 9.75
CA LYS A 12 1.65 -1.39 10.46
C LYS A 12 1.16 -0.19 9.65
N LEU A 13 2.09 0.61 9.11
CA LEU A 13 1.76 1.77 8.27
C LEU A 13 0.95 1.36 7.04
N ARG A 14 1.34 0.27 6.37
CA ARG A 14 0.60 -0.31 5.24
C ARG A 14 -0.81 -0.74 5.64
N LEU A 15 -0.96 -1.40 6.79
CA LEU A 15 -2.27 -1.86 7.27
C LEU A 15 -3.17 -0.67 7.62
N SER A 16 -2.64 0.33 8.34
CA SER A 16 -3.38 1.56 8.63
C SER A 16 -3.78 2.30 7.36
N GLY A 17 -2.85 2.43 6.39
CA GLY A 17 -3.14 3.02 5.09
C GLY A 17 -4.22 2.26 4.32
N LEU A 18 -4.21 0.92 4.37
CA LEU A 18 -5.24 0.07 3.77
C LEU A 18 -6.60 0.32 4.39
N VAL A 19 -6.70 0.37 5.71
CA VAL A 19 -7.96 0.66 6.41
C VAL A 19 -8.48 2.04 6.01
N ILE A 20 -7.62 3.07 6.03
CA ILE A 20 -7.99 4.43 5.62
C ILE A 20 -8.46 4.47 4.16
N ALA A 21 -7.75 3.80 3.25
CA ALA A 21 -8.10 3.76 1.83
C ALA A 21 -9.44 3.05 1.60
N VAL A 22 -9.68 1.92 2.26
CA VAL A 22 -10.95 1.18 2.13
C VAL A 22 -12.11 2.00 2.68
N VAL A 23 -11.97 2.57 3.88
CA VAL A 23 -13.02 3.41 4.48
C VAL A 23 -13.27 4.65 3.62
N GLY A 24 -12.21 5.37 3.24
CA GLY A 24 -12.31 6.55 2.38
C GLY A 24 -12.94 6.24 1.02
N PHE A 25 -12.64 5.09 0.44
CA PHE A 25 -13.25 4.65 -0.82
C PHE A 25 -14.77 4.43 -0.68
N VAL A 26 -15.21 3.81 0.42
CA VAL A 26 -16.65 3.65 0.70
C VAL A 26 -17.34 5.00 0.83
N PHE A 27 -16.74 5.96 1.56
CA PHE A 27 -17.29 7.32 1.67
C PHE A 27 -17.40 7.99 0.28
N ILE A 28 -16.34 7.96 -0.53
CA ILE A 28 -16.37 8.53 -1.89
C ILE A 28 -17.49 7.92 -2.75
N LEU A 29 -17.68 6.60 -2.68
CA LEU A 29 -18.75 5.92 -3.42
C LEU A 29 -20.14 6.39 -2.97
N VAL A 30 -20.38 6.44 -1.66
CA VAL A 30 -21.65 6.89 -1.09
C VAL A 30 -21.90 8.36 -1.47
N SER A 31 -20.90 9.23 -1.30
CA SER A 31 -20.99 10.64 -1.66
C SER A 31 -21.24 10.85 -3.15
N THR A 32 -20.59 10.05 -4.00
CA THR A 32 -20.84 10.09 -5.44
C THR A 32 -22.27 9.67 -5.77
N LEU A 33 -22.80 8.63 -5.12
CA LEU A 33 -24.19 8.21 -5.27
C LEU A 33 -25.17 9.30 -4.83
N LEU A 34 -24.92 9.98 -3.71
CA LEU A 34 -25.72 11.12 -3.24
C LEU A 34 -25.70 12.29 -4.23
N GLY A 35 -24.53 12.61 -4.78
CA GLY A 35 -24.39 13.63 -5.82
C GLY A 35 -25.14 13.26 -7.10
N ILE A 36 -25.06 12.00 -7.54
CA ILE A 36 -25.79 11.48 -8.71
C ILE A 36 -27.30 11.55 -8.46
N TYR A 37 -27.76 11.19 -7.26
CA TYR A 37 -29.18 11.29 -6.90
C TYR A 37 -29.67 12.74 -6.97
N GLY A 38 -28.94 13.69 -6.38
CA GLY A 38 -29.29 15.11 -6.44
C GLY A 38 -29.27 15.68 -7.87
N TYR A 39 -28.30 15.27 -8.68
CA TYR A 39 -28.24 15.62 -10.11
C TYR A 39 -29.45 15.05 -10.87
N ALA A 40 -29.79 13.78 -10.65
CA ALA A 40 -30.92 13.13 -11.30
C ALA A 40 -32.25 13.79 -10.92
N ASP A 41 -32.42 14.18 -9.66
CA ASP A 41 -33.61 14.89 -9.17
C ASP A 41 -33.74 16.27 -9.82
N PHE A 42 -32.64 17.01 -9.93
CA PHE A 42 -32.62 18.32 -10.59
C PHE A 42 -32.94 18.25 -12.09
N HIS A 43 -32.44 17.24 -12.80
CA HIS A 43 -32.63 17.07 -14.25
C HIS A 43 -33.84 16.20 -14.63
N GLY A 44 -34.62 15.72 -13.66
CA GLY A 44 -35.80 14.88 -13.91
C GLY A 44 -35.49 13.49 -14.47
N ILE A 45 -34.33 12.91 -14.14
CA ILE A 45 -33.88 11.61 -14.65
C ILE A 45 -34.35 10.48 -13.73
N ASP A 46 -35.61 10.08 -13.86
CA ASP A 46 -36.27 9.10 -12.98
C ASP A 46 -35.57 7.73 -12.94
N GLY A 47 -34.99 7.27 -14.05
CA GLY A 47 -34.28 6.00 -14.11
C GLY A 47 -33.07 5.95 -13.19
N LEU A 48 -32.29 7.03 -13.17
CA LEU A 48 -31.09 7.15 -12.34
C LEU A 48 -31.47 7.27 -10.85
N LYS A 49 -32.53 8.02 -10.55
CA LYS A 49 -33.10 8.16 -9.20
C LYS A 49 -33.54 6.81 -8.63
N ARG A 50 -34.21 5.97 -9.43
CA ARG A 50 -34.62 4.61 -9.02
C ARG A 50 -33.43 3.70 -8.76
N ILE A 51 -32.39 3.76 -9.60
CA ILE A 51 -31.18 2.95 -9.41
C ILE A 51 -30.50 3.32 -8.09
N VAL A 52 -30.25 4.61 -7.86
CA VAL A 52 -29.59 5.05 -6.61
C VAL A 52 -30.46 4.76 -5.39
N GLY A 53 -31.76 4.99 -5.47
CA GLY A 53 -32.71 4.65 -4.39
C GLY A 53 -32.73 3.14 -4.07
N SER A 54 -32.63 2.28 -5.09
CA SER A 54 -32.51 0.83 -4.89
C SER A 54 -31.20 0.49 -4.17
N ILE A 55 -30.06 1.05 -4.58
CA ILE A 55 -28.77 0.85 -3.92
C ILE A 55 -28.83 1.32 -2.46
N TYR A 56 -29.39 2.50 -2.21
CA TYR A 56 -29.60 3.02 -0.85
C TYR A 56 -30.41 2.05 0.00
N SER A 57 -31.57 1.59 -0.49
CA SER A 57 -32.46 0.69 0.25
C SER A 57 -31.81 -0.67 0.58
N ASN A 58 -31.00 -1.21 -0.33
CA ASN A 58 -30.31 -2.49 -0.14
C ASN A 58 -29.06 -2.38 0.75
N THR A 59 -28.59 -1.16 1.06
CA THR A 59 -27.39 -0.92 1.85
C THR A 59 -27.67 -0.36 3.25
N GLN A 60 -28.93 -0.42 3.72
CA GLN A 60 -29.37 0.06 5.04
C GLN A 60 -29.01 -0.86 6.22
N PHE A 61 -27.84 -1.48 6.22
CA PHE A 61 -27.35 -2.17 7.42
C PHE A 61 -26.61 -1.19 8.34
N PRO A 62 -26.50 -1.45 9.65
CA PRO A 62 -26.13 -0.43 10.66
C PRO A 62 -24.85 0.36 10.33
N VAL A 63 -23.83 -0.33 9.83
CA VAL A 63 -22.54 0.29 9.46
C VAL A 63 -22.69 1.24 8.26
N LEU A 64 -23.30 0.79 7.15
CA LEU A 64 -23.43 1.62 5.96
C LEU A 64 -24.51 2.70 6.09
N SER A 65 -25.57 2.48 6.86
CA SER A 65 -26.59 3.50 7.16
C SER A 65 -25.99 4.74 7.83
N THR A 66 -24.98 4.55 8.70
CA THR A 66 -24.26 5.66 9.33
C THR A 66 -23.41 6.41 8.32
N VAL A 67 -22.76 5.69 7.39
CA VAL A 67 -21.99 6.32 6.30
C VAL A 67 -22.91 7.18 5.43
N TRP A 68 -24.10 6.70 5.06
CA TRP A 68 -25.07 7.49 4.30
C TRP A 68 -25.48 8.80 5.00
N GLY A 69 -25.51 8.85 6.33
CA GLY A 69 -25.87 10.05 7.09
C GLY A 69 -24.72 11.05 7.28
N VAL A 70 -23.47 10.62 7.14
CA VAL A 70 -22.27 11.44 7.39
C VAL A 70 -21.52 11.77 6.10
N ALA A 71 -21.70 10.97 5.04
CA ALA A 71 -21.08 11.17 3.75
C ALA A 71 -21.45 12.51 3.14
N ALA A 72 -20.50 13.09 2.41
CA ALA A 72 -20.72 14.33 1.69
C ALA A 72 -21.80 14.17 0.62
N SER A 73 -22.62 15.21 0.43
CA SER A 73 -23.57 15.29 -0.69
C SER A 73 -23.08 16.33 -1.69
N PRO A 74 -22.10 16.01 -2.56
CA PRO A 74 -21.57 16.98 -3.52
C PRO A 74 -22.65 17.37 -4.54
N ASP A 75 -22.78 18.66 -4.81
CA ASP A 75 -23.56 19.14 -5.94
C ASP A 75 -22.72 19.05 -7.22
N LEU A 76 -23.12 18.15 -8.10
CA LEU A 76 -22.46 17.91 -9.38
C LEU A 76 -22.70 19.03 -10.41
N ASN A 77 -23.74 19.85 -10.25
CA ASN A 77 -24.00 20.99 -11.13
C ASN A 77 -23.06 22.17 -10.83
N ALA A 78 -22.54 22.25 -9.61
CA ALA A 78 -21.68 23.35 -9.17
C ALA A 78 -20.46 22.81 -8.41
N PHE A 79 -19.65 21.98 -9.10
CA PHE A 79 -18.60 21.16 -8.51
C PHE A 79 -17.57 21.94 -7.66
N PHE A 80 -17.22 23.15 -8.05
CA PHE A 80 -16.19 23.98 -7.37
C PHE A 80 -16.73 24.84 -6.22
N GLN A 81 -17.99 24.65 -5.79
CA GLN A 81 -18.53 25.41 -4.66
C GLN A 81 -17.98 24.92 -3.32
N LEU A 82 -17.83 25.84 -2.37
CA LEU A 82 -17.41 25.57 -0.98
C LEU A 82 -18.23 24.47 -0.29
N LYS A 83 -19.51 24.32 -0.64
CA LYS A 83 -20.37 23.25 -0.10
C LYS A 83 -19.89 21.83 -0.45
N ASN A 84 -19.08 21.67 -1.48
CA ASN A 84 -18.48 20.39 -1.89
C ASN A 84 -17.14 20.12 -1.19
N LEU A 85 -16.65 21.04 -0.34
CA LEU A 85 -15.40 20.86 0.41
C LEU A 85 -15.34 19.56 1.22
N PRO A 86 -16.42 19.08 1.88
CA PRO A 86 -16.40 17.80 2.56
C PRO A 86 -16.07 16.62 1.63
N PHE A 87 -16.61 16.63 0.40
CA PHE A 87 -16.31 15.60 -0.60
C PHE A 87 -14.84 15.62 -1.03
N PHE A 88 -14.25 16.81 -1.23
CA PHE A 88 -12.82 16.92 -1.47
C PHE A 88 -12.00 16.43 -0.27
N GLY A 89 -12.47 16.66 0.96
CA GLY A 89 -11.86 16.10 2.17
C GLY A 89 -11.81 14.57 2.16
N GLU A 90 -12.91 13.91 1.77
CA GLU A 90 -12.97 12.45 1.61
C GLU A 90 -11.95 11.95 0.58
N VAL A 91 -11.84 12.64 -0.56
CA VAL A 91 -10.84 12.33 -1.60
C VAL A 91 -9.41 12.48 -1.07
N VAL A 92 -9.11 13.55 -0.33
CA VAL A 92 -7.79 13.76 0.28
C VAL A 92 -7.47 12.65 1.27
N ILE A 93 -8.40 12.27 2.15
CA ILE A 93 -8.22 11.19 3.12
C ILE A 93 -7.92 9.86 2.40
N PHE A 94 -8.67 9.56 1.34
CA PHE A 94 -8.42 8.39 0.51
C PHE A 94 -7.01 8.39 -0.09
N LEU A 95 -6.60 9.52 -0.69
CA LEU A 95 -5.26 9.67 -1.28
C LEU A 95 -4.15 9.53 -0.24
N VAL A 96 -4.34 10.04 0.98
CA VAL A 96 -3.41 9.82 2.11
C VAL A 96 -3.30 8.34 2.42
N GLY A 97 -4.42 7.62 2.52
CA GLY A 97 -4.44 6.17 2.74
C GLY A 97 -3.65 5.41 1.66
N VAL A 98 -3.92 5.70 0.39
CA VAL A 98 -3.20 5.11 -0.76
C VAL A 98 -1.71 5.46 -0.72
N GLY A 99 -1.36 6.71 -0.40
CA GLY A 99 0.02 7.16 -0.26
C GLY A 99 0.79 6.42 0.84
N MET A 100 0.14 6.16 1.99
CA MET A 100 0.72 5.35 3.07
C MET A 100 0.98 3.91 2.63
N ILE A 101 0.06 3.30 1.88
CA ILE A 101 0.26 1.95 1.33
C ILE A 101 1.44 1.93 0.35
N GLY A 102 1.52 2.90 -0.56
CA GLY A 102 2.57 2.99 -1.57
C GLY A 102 3.95 3.18 -0.95
N THR A 103 4.08 4.15 -0.04
CA THR A 103 5.34 4.42 0.68
C THR A 103 5.79 3.23 1.53
N ALA A 104 4.88 2.64 2.31
CA ALA A 104 5.19 1.46 3.12
C ALA A 104 5.58 0.25 2.27
N SER A 105 4.92 0.03 1.13
CA SER A 105 5.24 -1.07 0.22
C SER A 105 6.61 -0.89 -0.43
N LYS A 106 6.96 0.36 -0.79
CA LYS A 106 8.30 0.69 -1.28
C LYS A 106 9.36 0.40 -0.21
N THR A 107 9.19 0.87 1.01
CA THR A 107 10.13 0.61 2.12
C THR A 107 10.31 -0.88 2.37
N LEU A 108 9.23 -1.67 2.36
CA LEU A 108 9.32 -3.12 2.53
C LEU A 108 10.08 -3.79 1.38
N ARG A 109 9.93 -3.29 0.15
CA ARG A 109 10.66 -3.80 -1.02
C ARG A 109 12.13 -3.46 -0.93
N ASP A 110 12.48 -2.22 -0.60
CA ASP A 110 13.87 -1.76 -0.49
C ASP A 110 14.62 -2.56 0.61
N ILE A 111 13.96 -2.86 1.73
CA ILE A 111 14.54 -3.71 2.79
C ILE A 111 14.73 -5.15 2.30
N ALA A 112 13.78 -5.72 1.56
CA ALA A 112 13.91 -7.08 1.02
C ALA A 112 15.03 -7.18 -0.02
N GLU A 113 15.16 -6.17 -0.89
CA GLU A 113 16.25 -6.08 -1.87
C GLU A 113 17.62 -5.97 -1.17
N ALA A 114 17.71 -5.15 -0.11
CA ALA A 114 18.94 -5.04 0.69
C ALA A 114 19.32 -6.36 1.39
N ASP A 115 18.35 -7.09 1.95
CA ASP A 115 18.60 -8.38 2.61
C ASP A 115 19.06 -9.46 1.60
N HIS A 116 18.45 -9.46 0.40
CA HIS A 116 18.88 -10.32 -0.69
C HIS A 116 20.30 -10.00 -1.16
N ALA A 117 20.64 -8.72 -1.32
CA ALA A 117 21.98 -8.29 -1.70
C ALA A 117 23.02 -8.68 -0.64
N ALA A 118 22.74 -8.42 0.64
CA ALA A 118 23.62 -8.79 1.75
C ALA A 118 23.84 -10.32 1.84
N THR A 119 22.81 -11.11 1.58
CA THR A 119 22.92 -12.58 1.52
C THR A 119 23.82 -13.04 0.36
N GLN A 120 23.72 -12.41 -0.80
CA GLN A 120 24.58 -12.73 -1.94
C GLN A 120 26.04 -12.36 -1.69
N GLU A 121 26.30 -11.21 -1.07
CA GLU A 121 27.66 -10.80 -0.69
C GLU A 121 28.29 -11.79 0.30
N ARG A 122 27.56 -12.18 1.35
CA ARG A 122 28.04 -13.20 2.30
C ARG A 122 28.37 -14.54 1.63
N ARG A 123 27.55 -14.97 0.66
CA ARG A 123 27.84 -16.19 -0.12
C ARG A 123 29.10 -16.03 -0.98
N LYS A 124 29.30 -14.88 -1.62
CA LYS A 124 30.52 -14.58 -2.39
C LYS A 124 31.77 -14.57 -1.50
N GLU A 125 31.68 -13.97 -0.32
CA GLU A 125 32.79 -13.97 0.65
C GLU A 125 33.12 -15.38 1.15
N GLN A 126 32.12 -16.21 1.43
CA GLN A 126 32.33 -17.61 1.81
C GLN A 126 33.04 -18.40 0.71
N ILE A 127 32.57 -18.27 -0.53
CA ILE A 127 33.20 -18.94 -1.68
C ILE A 127 34.64 -18.48 -1.87
N LYS A 128 34.90 -17.16 -1.77
CA LYS A 128 36.25 -16.60 -1.91
C LYS A 128 37.19 -17.14 -0.82
N LYS A 129 36.76 -17.14 0.44
CA LYS A 129 37.53 -17.70 1.56
C LYS A 129 37.80 -19.20 1.39
N GLU A 130 36.84 -19.95 0.85
CA GLU A 130 37.03 -21.38 0.58
C GLU A 130 38.02 -21.63 -0.56
N GLN A 131 37.99 -20.80 -1.62
CA GLN A 131 38.98 -20.87 -2.70
C GLN A 131 40.39 -20.52 -2.22
N GLU A 132 40.54 -19.46 -1.43
CA GLU A 132 41.83 -19.07 -0.83
C GLU A 132 42.41 -20.20 0.02
N LYS A 133 41.60 -20.83 0.88
CA LYS A 133 42.02 -22.00 1.67
C LYS A 133 42.48 -23.17 0.80
N ARG A 134 41.74 -23.51 -0.26
CA ARG A 134 42.12 -24.62 -1.16
C ARG A 134 43.43 -24.35 -1.90
N ILE A 135 43.68 -23.10 -2.30
CA ILE A 135 44.94 -22.69 -2.93
C ILE A 135 46.10 -22.79 -1.94
N GLU A 136 45.88 -22.37 -0.69
CA GLU A 136 46.88 -22.44 0.38
C GLU A 136 47.24 -23.89 0.72
N GLU A 137 46.24 -24.77 0.86
CA GLU A 137 46.44 -26.22 1.05
C GLU A 137 47.19 -26.88 -0.12
N GLN A 138 46.94 -26.46 -1.36
CA GLN A 138 47.68 -26.95 -2.53
C GLN A 138 49.15 -26.51 -2.51
N ARG A 139 49.41 -25.24 -2.17
CA ARG A 139 50.79 -24.72 -2.04
C ARG A 139 51.57 -25.41 -0.92
N GLU A 140 50.92 -25.73 0.20
CA GLU A 140 51.55 -26.49 1.27
C GLU A 140 51.89 -27.92 0.83
N LYS A 141 50.98 -28.59 0.13
CA LYS A 141 51.24 -29.93 -0.44
C LYS A 141 52.38 -29.92 -1.45
N GLU A 142 52.48 -28.92 -2.31
CA GLU A 142 53.61 -28.77 -3.26
C GLU A 142 54.94 -28.56 -2.53
N LYS A 143 54.99 -27.66 -1.53
CA LYS A 143 56.21 -27.44 -0.72
C LYS A 143 56.66 -28.68 0.05
N GLN A 144 55.71 -29.50 0.52
CA GLN A 144 56.02 -30.75 1.19
C GLN A 144 56.65 -31.75 0.22
N LYS A 145 56.08 -31.86 -0.99
CA LYS A 145 56.56 -32.75 -2.05
C LYS A 145 57.96 -32.39 -2.53
N ASP A 146 58.27 -31.11 -2.65
CA ASP A 146 59.60 -30.63 -3.05
C ASP A 146 60.67 -30.89 -1.98
N LYS A 147 60.30 -30.89 -0.68
CA LYS A 147 61.19 -31.28 0.41
C LYS A 147 61.49 -32.77 0.44
N ASP A 148 60.53 -33.61 0.07
CA ASP A 148 60.71 -35.06 0.05
C ASP A 148 61.55 -35.54 -1.16
N LEU A 149 61.79 -34.68 -2.16
CA LEU A 149 62.56 -34.96 -3.38
C LEU A 149 64.01 -34.44 -3.35
N SER A 150 64.40 -33.68 -2.32
CA SER A 150 65.75 -33.10 -2.15
C SER A 150 66.54 -33.79 -1.04
#